data_AF-A0A1L3MG08-F1
#
_entry.id   AF-A0A1L3MG08-F1
#
_cell.length_a   1.000
_cell.length_b   1.000
_cell.length_c   1.000
_cell.angle_alpha   90.00
_cell.angle_beta   90.00
_cell.angle_gamma   90.00
#
_symmetry.space_group_name_H-M   'P 1'
#
loop_
_entity.id
_entity.type
_entity.pdbx_description
1 polymer ?
#
loop_
_entity_poly.entity_id
_entity_poly.type
_entity_poly.pdbx_seq_one_letter_code
_entity_poly.pdbx_strand_id
1 'polypeptide(L)'
;MTDMTRRPLPLTIDCGTCPVRDVGCADCMVTALGSPATLADPDPQLLPLDRREREVVSRLIAAGLVSAETANEARAVHEPRSDYDDLRRHAG
;
A
#
# COMPACT_ATOMS: atom_id res chain seq x y z
N MET A 1 39.51 -6.07 -13.98
CA MET A 1 38.51 -7.11 -13.62
C MET A 1 37.90 -6.68 -12.30
N THR A 2 36.75 -6.01 -12.36
CA THR A 2 36.02 -5.52 -11.19
C THR A 2 35.24 -6.70 -10.59
N ASP A 3 35.44 -6.94 -9.29
CA ASP A 3 34.74 -7.98 -8.53
C ASP A 3 33.24 -7.63 -8.45
N MET A 4 32.42 -8.36 -9.22
CA MET A 4 30.96 -8.20 -9.34
C MET A 4 30.19 -8.86 -8.18
N THR A 5 30.90 -9.41 -7.19
CA THR A 5 30.31 -10.31 -6.17
C THR A 5 30.01 -9.63 -4.83
N ARG A 6 30.37 -8.36 -4.66
CA ARG A 6 30.05 -7.62 -3.44
C ARG A 6 28.64 -7.04 -3.55
N ARG A 7 27.65 -7.73 -2.99
CA ARG A 7 26.31 -7.15 -2.77
C ARG A 7 26.49 -5.89 -1.91
N PRO A 8 26.21 -4.68 -2.42
CA PRO A 8 26.32 -3.49 -1.60
C PRO A 8 25.35 -3.62 -0.42
N LEU A 9 25.84 -3.29 0.77
CA LEU A 9 25.00 -3.20 1.95
C LEU A 9 23.85 -2.21 1.66
N PRO A 10 22.64 -2.45 2.18
CA PRO A 10 21.54 -1.53 2.00
C PRO A 10 21.96 -0.13 2.47
N LEU A 11 21.75 0.87 1.60
CA LEU A 11 21.98 2.26 1.94
C LEU A 11 20.87 2.69 2.90
N THR A 12 21.20 2.82 4.17
CA THR A 12 20.29 3.36 5.19
C THR A 12 20.45 4.86 5.25
N ILE A 13 19.39 5.60 4.99
CA ILE A 13 19.34 7.06 5.13
C ILE A 13 18.66 7.38 6.46
N ASP A 14 19.32 8.18 7.30
CA ASP A 14 18.66 8.78 8.46
C ASP A 14 17.87 10.02 8.04
N CYS A 15 16.54 9.86 8.00
CA CYS A 15 15.62 10.94 7.66
C CYS A 15 15.68 12.11 8.65
N GLY A 16 16.09 11.88 9.90
CA GLY A 16 16.17 12.92 10.94
C GLY A 16 17.27 13.94 10.68
N THR A 17 18.32 13.56 9.96
CA THR A 17 19.51 14.38 9.68
C THR A 17 19.68 14.70 8.19
N CYS A 18 18.72 14.32 7.35
CA CYS A 18 18.80 14.53 5.90
C CYS A 18 18.73 16.03 5.54
N PRO A 19 19.71 16.60 4.83
CA PRO A 19 19.78 18.04 4.54
C PRO A 19 18.69 18.53 3.57
N VAL A 20 18.05 17.62 2.82
CA VAL A 20 16.97 17.93 1.85
C VAL A 20 15.59 17.60 2.37
N ARG A 21 15.48 17.33 3.68
CA ARG A 21 14.20 17.12 4.37
C ARG A 21 13.26 18.29 4.05
N ASP A 22 12.00 17.97 3.72
CA ASP A 22 10.92 18.90 3.40
C ASP A 22 11.08 19.74 2.10
N VAL A 23 12.21 19.65 1.39
CA VAL A 23 12.48 20.39 0.14
C VAL A 23 12.48 19.46 -1.08
N GLY A 24 12.80 18.17 -0.87
CA GLY A 24 12.97 17.19 -1.95
C GLY A 24 14.27 17.41 -2.72
N CYS A 25 14.77 16.39 -3.41
CA CYS A 25 15.88 16.55 -4.35
C CYS A 25 15.62 15.77 -5.63
N ALA A 26 16.10 16.32 -6.76
CA ALA A 26 15.90 15.73 -8.08
C ALA A 26 16.53 14.33 -8.24
N ASP A 27 17.52 14.01 -7.39
CA ASP A 27 18.35 12.81 -7.51
C ASP A 27 18.13 11.77 -6.40
N CYS A 28 17.25 12.02 -5.42
CA CYS A 28 16.88 10.99 -4.44
C CYS A 28 15.64 10.25 -4.94
N MET A 29 15.68 8.92 -4.80
CA MET A 29 14.53 8.04 -5.07
C MET A 29 13.30 8.38 -4.20
N VAL A 30 13.50 9.17 -3.14
CA VAL A 30 12.48 9.58 -2.19
C VAL A 30 12.28 11.09 -2.31
N THR A 31 11.28 11.51 -3.09
CA THR A 31 11.07 12.92 -3.47
C THR A 31 10.59 13.82 -2.33
N ALA A 32 10.01 13.27 -1.26
CA ALA A 32 9.86 13.87 0.06
C ALA A 32 9.08 12.87 0.93
N LEU A 33 9.59 12.49 2.11
CA LEU A 33 8.79 11.78 3.10
C LEU A 33 8.21 12.83 4.05
N GLY A 34 6.92 13.11 3.91
CA GLY A 34 6.18 13.81 4.95
C GLY A 34 6.17 13.00 6.25
N SER A 35 5.90 13.65 7.38
CA SER A 35 5.75 12.92 8.64
C SER A 35 4.62 11.87 8.49
N PRO A 36 4.75 10.67 9.07
CA PRO A 36 3.67 9.68 9.02
C PRO A 36 2.36 10.22 9.64
N ALA A 37 2.45 11.14 10.60
CA ALA A 37 1.29 11.84 11.16
C ALA A 37 0.59 12.79 10.17
N THR A 38 1.33 13.40 9.24
CA THR A 38 0.76 14.23 8.16
C THR A 38 0.21 13.41 6.99
N LEU A 39 0.60 12.13 6.89
CA LEU A 39 0.03 11.16 5.93
C LEU A 39 -1.15 10.38 6.52
N ALA A 40 -1.39 10.51 7.83
CA ALA A 40 -2.58 9.97 8.48
C ALA A 40 -3.76 10.90 8.16
N ASP A 41 -4.40 10.65 7.03
CA ASP A 41 -5.70 11.21 6.66
C ASP A 41 -6.72 10.93 7.77
N PRO A 42 -7.55 11.90 8.22
CA PRO A 42 -8.48 11.73 9.34
C PRO A 42 -9.64 10.71 9.15
N ASP A 43 -9.71 9.93 8.08
CA ASP A 43 -10.44 8.64 8.05
C ASP A 43 -9.81 7.68 7.02
N PRO A 44 -8.84 6.83 7.39
CA PRO A 44 -8.02 6.08 6.44
C PRO A 44 -8.70 4.87 5.76
N GLN A 45 -9.97 4.61 6.02
CA GLN A 45 -10.42 3.21 6.00
C GLN A 45 -11.51 2.87 4.99
N LEU A 46 -12.21 3.83 4.35
CA LEU A 46 -13.37 3.51 3.51
C LEU A 46 -13.31 4.18 2.12
N LEU A 47 -12.86 3.40 1.14
CA LEU A 47 -12.81 3.72 -0.28
C LEU A 47 -14.09 3.27 -1.00
N PRO A 48 -14.46 3.90 -2.13
CA PRO A 48 -15.47 3.35 -3.01
C PRO A 48 -15.01 2.03 -3.61
N LEU A 49 -15.93 1.06 -3.75
CA LEU A 49 -15.62 -0.19 -4.46
C LEU A 49 -15.23 0.08 -5.91
N ASP A 50 -14.14 -0.53 -6.34
CA ASP A 50 -13.70 -0.52 -7.72
C ASP A 50 -14.59 -1.42 -8.60
N ARG A 51 -14.32 -1.42 -9.92
CA ARG A 51 -15.12 -2.19 -10.88
C ARG A 51 -15.10 -3.69 -10.58
N ARG A 52 -13.93 -4.25 -10.26
CA ARG A 52 -13.78 -5.69 -10.00
C ARG A 52 -14.45 -6.08 -8.70
N GLU A 53 -14.30 -5.27 -7.66
CA GLU A 53 -14.94 -5.47 -6.37
C GLU A 53 -16.47 -5.44 -6.50
N ARG A 54 -17.02 -4.47 -7.25
CA ARG A 54 -18.47 -4.42 -7.55
C ARG A 54 -18.98 -5.64 -8.29
N GLU A 55 -18.20 -6.17 -9.24
CA GLU A 55 -18.55 -7.40 -9.95
C GLU A 55 -18.60 -8.60 -9.00
N VAL A 56 -17.67 -8.69 -8.04
CA VAL A 56 -17.68 -9.73 -6.99
C VAL A 56 -18.90 -9.58 -6.09
N VAL A 57 -19.17 -8.38 -5.57
CA VAL A 57 -20.35 -8.13 -4.71
C VAL A 57 -21.65 -8.46 -5.45
N SER A 58 -21.74 -8.13 -6.74
CA SER A 58 -22.91 -8.47 -7.57
C SER A 58 -23.14 -9.98 -7.65
N ARG A 59 -22.06 -10.79 -7.73
CA ARG A 59 -22.15 -12.26 -7.71
C ARG A 59 -22.57 -12.79 -6.35
N LEU A 60 -22.10 -12.19 -5.26
CA LEU A 60 -22.49 -12.55 -3.90
C LEU A 60 -23.99 -12.29 -3.65
N ILE A 61 -24.51 -11.16 -4.14
CA ILE A 61 -25.96 -10.87 -4.11
C ILE A 61 -26.72 -11.90 -4.94
N ALA A 62 -26.28 -12.16 -6.17
CA ALA A 62 -26.94 -13.12 -7.06
C ALA A 62 -26.97 -14.55 -6.50
N ALA A 63 -25.95 -14.91 -5.71
CA ALA A 63 -25.87 -16.19 -4.99
C ALA A 63 -26.68 -16.22 -3.68
N GLY A 64 -27.28 -15.10 -3.27
CA GLY A 64 -28.02 -14.98 -2.00
C GLY A 64 -27.12 -14.99 -0.76
N LEU A 65 -25.81 -14.80 -0.92
CA LEU A 65 -24.83 -14.80 0.18
C LEU A 65 -24.78 -13.45 0.92
N VAL A 66 -25.21 -12.38 0.25
CA VAL A 66 -25.21 -11.01 0.79
C VAL A 66 -26.51 -10.31 0.37
N SER A 67 -27.13 -9.55 1.28
CA SER A 67 -28.32 -8.76 0.97
C SER A 67 -27.97 -7.51 0.15
N ALA A 68 -28.95 -6.96 -0.58
CA ALA A 68 -28.76 -5.71 -1.30
C ALA A 68 -28.44 -4.53 -0.37
N GLU A 69 -29.02 -4.51 0.84
CA GLU A 69 -28.76 -3.50 1.87
C GLU A 69 -27.29 -3.54 2.31
N THR A 70 -26.79 -4.71 2.71
CA THR A 70 -25.39 -4.89 3.10
C THR A 70 -24.42 -4.54 1.96
N ALA A 71 -24.78 -4.87 0.72
CA ALA A 71 -23.96 -4.53 -0.44
C ALA A 71 -23.90 -3.02 -0.73
N ASN A 72 -24.96 -2.26 -0.45
CA ASN A 72 -24.97 -0.81 -0.65
C ASN A 72 -24.11 -0.07 0.38
N GLU A 73 -24.00 -0.63 1.58
CA GLU A 73 -23.15 -0.12 2.65
C GLU A 73 -21.68 -0.53 2.48
N ALA A 74 -21.39 -1.52 1.64
CA ALA A 74 -20.04 -2.01 1.42
C ALA A 74 -19.08 -0.92 0.92
N ARG A 75 -17.90 -0.87 1.52
CA ARG A 75 -16.79 0.01 1.15
C ARG A 75 -15.50 -0.81 1.11
N ALA A 76 -14.61 -0.43 0.21
CA ALA A 76 -13.27 -1.01 0.16
C ALA A 76 -12.46 -0.46 1.34
N VAL A 77 -11.68 -1.31 1.96
CA VAL A 77 -10.74 -0.92 3.00
C VAL A 77 -9.33 -1.09 2.45
N HIS A 78 -8.41 -0.21 2.84
CA HIS A 78 -6.99 -0.49 2.61
C HIS A 78 -6.60 -1.71 3.43
N GLU A 79 -6.41 -2.86 2.78
CA GLU A 79 -5.87 -4.01 3.48
C GLU A 79 -4.43 -3.71 3.91
N PRO A 80 -4.09 -3.96 5.19
CA PRO A 80 -2.70 -4.09 5.58
C PRO A 80 -2.03 -5.11 4.66
N ARG A 81 -0.72 -4.95 4.37
CA ARG A 81 0.05 -6.00 3.69
C ARG A 81 -0.24 -7.34 4.36
N SER A 82 -0.86 -8.25 3.62
CA SER A 82 -1.25 -9.54 4.15
C SER A 82 -0.03 -10.46 4.24
N ASP A 83 0.10 -11.20 5.35
CA ASP A 83 1.08 -12.29 5.49
C ASP A 83 0.95 -13.33 4.36
N TYR A 84 -0.23 -13.44 3.74
CA TYR A 84 -0.47 -14.30 2.59
C TYR A 84 0.32 -13.85 1.34
N ASP A 85 0.50 -12.55 1.14
CA ASP A 85 1.34 -12.03 0.05
C ASP A 85 2.82 -12.32 0.30
N ASP A 86 3.24 -12.36 1.57
CA ASP A 86 4.60 -12.77 1.94
C ASP A 86 4.80 -14.27 1.70
N LEU A 87 3.83 -15.11 2.07
CA LEU A 87 3.83 -16.54 1.75
C LEU A 87 3.85 -16.78 0.23
N ARG A 88 3.02 -16.08 -0.55
CA ARG A 88 3.00 -16.21 -2.02
C ARG A 88 4.31 -15.79 -2.67
N ARG A 89 4.96 -14.75 -2.14
CA ARG A 89 6.29 -14.30 -2.62
C ARG A 89 7.39 -15.32 -2.29
N HIS A 90 7.26 -16.05 -1.19
CA HIS A 90 8.23 -17.06 -0.77
C HIS A 90 7.99 -18.43 -1.42
N ALA A 91 6.77 -18.69 -1.89
CA ALA A 91 6.38 -19.97 -2.47
C ALA A 91 6.79 -20.16 -3.94
N GLY A 92 7.20 -19.09 -4.66
CA GLY A 92 7.69 -19.17 -6.04
C GLY A 92 6.59 -19.24 -7.10
#